data_AF-A0A1B6MED2-F1
#
_entry.id   AF-A0A1B6MED2-F1
#
_cell.length_a   1.000
_cell.length_b   1.000
_cell.length_c   1.000
_cell.angle_alpha   90.00
_cell.angle_beta   90.00
_cell.angle_gamma   90.00
#
_symmetry.space_group_name_H-M   'P 1'
#
loop_
_entity.id
_entity.type
_entity.pdbx_description
1 polymer ?
#
loop_
_entity_poly.entity_id
_entity_poly.type
_entity_poly.pdbx_seq_one_letter_code
_entity_poly.pdbx_strand_id
1 'polypeptide(L)'
;FLPVVPGSHRMVLWGVDMIQNDYYVLMKRPKESATGSGLLAPFDTEVWLLILLSLVVVGPVMYLVMYLRVRICDSNTIKVYPLSACVWFVYGALMKQGSTLSPVTDSTRLLFATWWIFIMILTAFYTANLTAFLTLSRFTLPIENVDDIARTARQWFAAEGGPIEYAVMNTEDDGDLSVLKRSVSRNLGHFINTADEVKVKQYVAEDWLYLEENRRLKLFLLKDYMTKTLKGTEEKDRCT
;
A
#
# COMPACT_ATOMS: atom_id res chain seq x y z
N PHE A 1 9.96 -14.56 35.26
CA PHE A 1 10.98 -15.23 34.44
C PHE A 1 11.97 -14.18 33.96
N LEU A 2 13.25 -14.42 34.14
CA LEU A 2 14.29 -13.50 33.66
C LEU A 2 14.62 -13.83 32.21
N PRO A 3 14.76 -12.83 31.33
CA PRO A 3 15.19 -13.05 29.95
C PRO A 3 16.66 -13.47 29.93
N VAL A 4 16.96 -14.48 29.12
CA VAL A 4 18.33 -14.93 28.87
C VAL A 4 19.00 -13.92 27.94
N VAL A 5 19.94 -13.12 28.44
CA VAL A 5 20.69 -12.16 27.63
C VAL A 5 21.99 -12.77 27.11
N PRO A 6 22.50 -12.34 25.93
CA PRO A 6 23.78 -12.80 25.42
C PRO A 6 24.90 -12.61 26.45
N GLY A 7 25.73 -13.64 26.66
CA GLY A 7 26.83 -13.59 27.64
C GLY A 7 26.44 -13.88 29.11
N SER A 8 25.14 -13.93 29.45
CA SER A 8 24.69 -14.26 30.82
C SER A 8 25.07 -15.67 31.27
N HIS A 9 25.23 -16.63 30.34
CA HIS A 9 25.68 -18.00 30.63
C HIS A 9 27.06 -18.07 31.32
N ARG A 10 27.87 -17.00 31.24
CA ARG A 10 29.16 -16.94 31.95
C ARG A 10 29.02 -16.65 33.44
N MET A 11 27.89 -16.10 33.85
CA MET A 11 27.64 -15.65 35.23
C MET A 11 26.60 -16.51 35.94
N VAL A 12 25.63 -17.07 35.20
CA VAL A 12 24.48 -17.78 35.77
C VAL A 12 24.19 -19.04 34.96
N LEU A 13 23.80 -20.11 35.66
CA LEU A 13 23.27 -21.33 35.05
C LEU A 13 21.77 -21.16 34.80
N TRP A 14 21.37 -21.33 33.54
CA TRP A 14 19.98 -21.25 33.13
C TRP A 14 19.33 -22.64 33.09
N GLY A 15 18.03 -22.69 33.37
CA GLY A 15 17.22 -23.89 33.14
C GLY A 15 16.88 -24.07 31.66
N VAL A 16 15.93 -24.96 31.38
CA VAL A 16 15.39 -25.11 30.01
C VAL A 16 14.59 -23.87 29.63
N ASP A 17 14.78 -23.41 28.39
CA ASP A 17 14.01 -22.29 27.84
C ASP A 17 12.53 -22.65 27.76
N MET A 18 11.70 -21.92 28.51
CA MET A 18 10.26 -22.17 28.57
C MET A 18 9.49 -21.33 27.54
N ILE A 19 9.97 -20.11 27.24
CA ILE A 19 9.28 -19.13 26.41
C ILE A 19 10.31 -18.34 25.61
N GLN A 20 10.09 -18.22 24.30
CA GLN A 20 10.81 -17.30 23.44
C GLN A 20 10.01 -15.99 23.31
N ASN A 21 10.68 -14.86 23.51
CA ASN A 21 10.06 -13.55 23.48
C ASN A 21 10.48 -12.78 22.23
N ASP A 22 9.47 -12.29 21.50
CA ASP A 22 9.68 -11.42 20.35
C ASP A 22 9.53 -9.95 20.75
N TYR A 23 10.41 -9.11 20.20
CA TYR A 23 10.40 -7.67 20.41
C TYR A 23 9.75 -6.96 19.23
N TYR A 24 8.92 -5.97 19.52
CA TYR A 24 8.22 -5.18 18.51
C TYR A 24 8.39 -3.70 18.78
N VAL A 25 8.13 -2.91 17.74
CA VAL A 25 8.06 -1.45 17.83
C VAL A 25 6.59 -1.05 17.81
N LEU A 26 6.12 -0.42 18.88
CA LEU A 26 4.85 0.25 18.90
C LEU A 26 5.03 1.67 18.37
N MET A 27 4.18 2.05 17.42
CA MET A 27 4.13 3.37 16.82
C MET A 27 2.68 3.82 16.73
N LYS A 28 2.49 5.14 16.62
CA LYS A 28 1.16 5.71 16.37
C LYS A 28 0.60 5.19 15.06
N ARG A 29 -0.70 4.90 15.02
CA ARG A 29 -1.36 4.47 13.79
C ARG A 29 -1.12 5.48 12.65
N PRO A 30 -0.54 5.07 11.50
CA PRO A 30 -0.35 5.97 10.37
C PRO A 30 -1.70 6.45 9.86
N LYS A 31 -1.78 7.73 9.48
CA LYS A 31 -2.98 8.29 8.84
C LYS A 31 -3.12 7.68 7.44
N GLU A 32 -4.36 7.52 7.01
CA GLU A 32 -4.67 7.08 5.64
C GLU A 32 -3.93 8.00 4.65
N SER A 33 -3.07 7.41 3.83
CA SER A 33 -2.41 8.14 2.75
C SER A 33 -3.43 8.38 1.66
N ALA A 34 -4.07 9.56 1.69
CA ALA A 34 -4.96 10.02 0.62
C ALA A 34 -4.11 10.40 -0.61
N THR A 35 -3.53 9.41 -1.28
CA THR A 35 -2.83 9.66 -2.54
C THR A 35 -3.87 9.92 -3.63
N GLY A 36 -3.89 11.13 -4.17
CA GLY A 36 -4.75 11.53 -5.30
C GLY A 36 -4.55 10.72 -6.59
N SER A 37 -3.57 9.81 -6.61
CA SER A 37 -3.35 8.81 -7.66
C SER A 37 -4.34 7.64 -7.65
N GLY A 38 -5.25 7.54 -6.65
CA GLY A 38 -6.19 6.42 -6.53
C GLY A 38 -7.08 6.18 -7.76
N LEU A 39 -7.28 7.20 -8.61
CA LEU A 39 -8.03 7.05 -9.87
C LEU A 39 -7.22 6.33 -10.96
N LEU A 40 -5.89 6.50 -11.00
CA LEU A 40 -5.01 5.86 -11.99
C LEU A 40 -4.41 4.54 -11.48
N ALA A 41 -4.46 4.31 -10.17
CA ALA A 41 -4.02 3.09 -9.50
C ALA A 41 -4.64 1.75 -9.97
N PRO A 42 -5.87 1.68 -10.54
CA PRO A 42 -6.48 0.39 -10.90
C PRO A 42 -5.76 -0.41 -11.99
N PHE A 43 -4.92 0.25 -12.79
CA PHE A 43 -4.13 -0.35 -13.86
C PHE A 43 -2.68 0.11 -13.80
N ASP A 44 -1.76 -0.79 -14.14
CA ASP A 44 -0.35 -0.46 -14.30
C ASP A 44 -0.13 0.48 -15.49
N THR A 45 0.98 1.21 -15.45
CA THR A 45 1.39 2.13 -16.50
C THR A 45 1.51 1.45 -17.86
N GLU A 46 1.96 0.20 -17.90
CA GLU A 46 2.02 -0.62 -19.12
C GLU A 46 0.63 -0.83 -19.73
N VAL A 47 -0.37 -1.15 -18.92
CA VAL A 47 -1.76 -1.36 -19.38
C VAL A 47 -2.35 -0.05 -19.90
N TRP A 48 -2.09 1.08 -19.21
CA TRP A 48 -2.49 2.40 -19.69
C TRP A 48 -1.91 2.73 -21.06
N LEU A 49 -0.63 2.43 -21.28
CA LEU A 49 0.01 2.60 -22.58
C LEU A 49 -0.60 1.71 -23.65
N LEU A 50 -0.93 0.45 -23.33
CA LEU A 50 -1.61 -0.46 -24.25
C LEU A 50 -3.03 0.02 -24.61
N ILE A 51 -3.78 0.58 -23.65
CA ILE A 51 -5.10 1.19 -23.93
C ILE A 51 -4.94 2.36 -24.91
N LEU A 52 -4.00 3.27 -24.64
CA LEU A 52 -3.74 4.42 -25.52
C LEU A 52 -3.32 3.97 -26.92
N LEU A 53 -2.42 2.99 -27.01
CA LEU A 53 -2.00 2.40 -28.28
C LEU A 53 -3.18 1.76 -29.02
N SER A 54 -4.05 1.04 -28.31
CA SER A 54 -5.24 0.41 -28.90
C SER A 54 -6.18 1.44 -29.52
N LEU A 55 -6.37 2.61 -28.91
CA LEU A 55 -7.19 3.69 -29.45
C LEU A 55 -6.65 4.21 -30.79
N VAL A 56 -5.33 4.35 -30.88
CA VAL A 56 -4.66 4.84 -32.09
C VAL A 56 -4.67 3.80 -33.21
N VAL A 57 -4.64 2.51 -32.88
CA VAL A 57 -4.58 1.41 -33.87
C VAL A 57 -5.98 1.01 -34.38
N VAL A 58 -6.99 0.95 -33.52
CA VAL A 58 -8.30 0.42 -33.89
C VAL A 58 -9.04 1.30 -34.89
N GLY A 59 -8.91 2.62 -34.81
CA GLY A 59 -9.51 3.55 -35.78
C GLY A 59 -9.02 3.31 -37.22
N PRO A 60 -7.70 3.32 -37.48
CA PRO A 60 -7.12 2.93 -38.76
C PRO A 60 -7.47 1.52 -39.21
N VAL A 61 -7.52 0.53 -38.31
CA VAL A 61 -7.93 -0.85 -38.66
C VAL A 61 -9.38 -0.88 -39.15
N MET A 62 -10.30 -0.20 -38.46
CA MET A 62 -11.69 -0.09 -38.91
C MET A 62 -11.80 0.58 -40.28
N TYR A 63 -11.07 1.67 -40.50
CA TYR A 63 -11.00 2.35 -41.80
C TYR A 63 -10.44 1.44 -42.90
N LEU A 64 -9.35 0.73 -42.62
CA LEU A 64 -8.71 -0.18 -43.57
C LEU A 64 -9.65 -1.31 -43.98
N VAL A 65 -10.37 -1.92 -43.04
CA VAL A 65 -11.34 -2.99 -43.36
C VAL A 65 -12.50 -2.45 -44.19
N MET A 66 -13.01 -1.25 -43.88
CA MET A 66 -14.03 -0.59 -44.70
C MET A 66 -13.53 -0.31 -46.13
N TYR A 67 -12.30 0.20 -46.26
CA TYR A 67 -11.67 0.52 -47.53
C TYR A 67 -11.40 -0.72 -48.38
N LEU A 68 -10.78 -1.76 -47.81
CA LEU A 68 -10.50 -3.03 -48.48
C LEU A 68 -11.79 -3.68 -48.98
N ARG A 69 -12.85 -3.64 -48.17
CA ARG A 69 -14.15 -4.20 -48.53
C ARG A 69 -14.79 -3.48 -49.71
N VAL A 70 -14.73 -2.15 -49.76
CA VAL A 70 -15.22 -1.39 -50.93
C VAL A 70 -14.40 -1.74 -52.18
N ARG A 71 -13.09 -1.87 -52.04
CA ARG A 71 -12.19 -2.23 -53.14
C ARG A 71 -12.42 -3.65 -53.67
N ILE A 72 -12.76 -4.61 -52.82
CA ILE A 72 -12.92 -6.03 -53.18
C ILE A 72 -14.33 -6.35 -53.67
N CYS A 73 -15.37 -5.78 -53.05
CA CYS A 73 -16.77 -6.11 -53.37
C CYS A 73 -17.44 -5.19 -54.40
N ASP A 74 -16.67 -4.27 -55.03
CA ASP A 74 -17.11 -3.30 -56.06
C ASP A 74 -18.51 -2.70 -55.80
N SER A 75 -18.76 -2.39 -54.53
CA SER A 75 -20.08 -1.98 -54.05
C SER A 75 -20.14 -0.46 -54.04
N ASN A 76 -20.54 0.10 -55.18
CA ASN A 76 -20.60 1.55 -55.43
C ASN A 76 -21.68 2.29 -54.60
N THR A 77 -22.43 1.55 -53.76
CA THR A 77 -23.55 2.07 -52.96
C THR A 77 -23.19 2.37 -51.50
N ILE A 78 -21.99 2.02 -51.05
CA ILE A 78 -21.58 2.16 -49.63
C ILE A 78 -20.59 3.30 -49.48
N LYS A 79 -20.98 4.37 -48.78
CA LYS A 79 -20.10 5.48 -48.44
C LYS A 79 -19.07 5.05 -47.39
N VAL A 80 -17.78 5.21 -47.69
CA VAL A 80 -16.69 5.03 -46.72
C VAL A 80 -16.64 6.25 -45.81
N TYR A 81 -16.60 6.02 -44.50
CA TYR A 81 -16.44 7.09 -43.53
C TYR A 81 -14.98 7.58 -43.49
N PRO A 82 -14.74 8.89 -43.28
CA PRO A 82 -13.38 9.41 -43.16
C PRO A 82 -12.70 8.83 -41.91
N LEU A 83 -11.37 8.65 -41.98
CA LEU A 83 -10.56 8.13 -40.88
C LEU A 83 -10.82 8.86 -39.54
N SER A 84 -10.98 10.18 -39.60
CA SER A 84 -11.28 11.01 -38.42
C SER A 84 -12.58 10.61 -37.73
N ALA A 85 -13.62 10.24 -38.48
CA ALA A 85 -14.89 9.77 -37.91
C ALA A 85 -14.73 8.39 -37.25
N CYS A 86 -13.90 7.51 -37.82
CA CYS A 86 -13.58 6.21 -37.23
C CYS A 86 -12.80 6.36 -35.91
N VAL A 87 -11.80 7.24 -35.86
CA VAL A 87 -11.06 7.53 -34.63
C VAL A 87 -11.95 8.16 -33.57
N TRP A 88 -12.80 9.11 -33.97
CA TRP A 88 -13.78 9.73 -33.06
C TRP A 88 -14.79 8.71 -32.51
N PHE A 89 -15.24 7.76 -33.34
CA PHE A 89 -16.10 6.65 -32.90
C PHE A 89 -15.41 5.78 -31.84
N VAL A 90 -14.15 5.38 -32.08
CA VAL A 90 -13.38 4.54 -31.15
C VAL A 90 -13.20 5.23 -29.81
N TYR A 91 -12.84 6.52 -29.83
CA TYR A 91 -12.74 7.35 -28.64
C TYR A 91 -14.08 7.52 -27.90
N GLY A 92 -15.15 7.87 -28.62
CA GLY A 92 -16.49 8.03 -28.06
C GLY A 92 -16.99 6.75 -27.41
N ALA A 93 -16.80 5.60 -28.07
CA ALA A 93 -17.17 4.29 -27.53
C ALA A 93 -16.45 3.98 -26.22
N LEU A 94 -15.14 4.28 -26.09
CA LEU A 94 -14.40 4.13 -24.83
C LEU A 94 -15.00 4.98 -23.71
N MET A 95 -15.36 6.22 -24.01
CA MET A 95 -16.03 7.14 -23.07
C MET A 95 -17.50 6.78 -22.81
N LYS A 96 -17.99 5.66 -23.35
CA LYS A 96 -19.41 5.25 -23.36
C LYS A 96 -20.34 6.31 -23.97
N GLN A 97 -19.79 7.17 -24.83
CA GLN A 97 -20.55 8.15 -25.61
C GLN A 97 -20.99 7.51 -26.92
N GLY A 98 -22.29 7.64 -27.24
CA GLY A 98 -22.83 7.22 -28.52
C GLY A 98 -22.23 8.03 -29.67
N SER A 99 -22.23 7.42 -30.86
CA SER A 99 -21.82 8.09 -32.11
C SER A 99 -22.86 7.83 -33.18
N THR A 100 -22.93 8.71 -34.16
CA THR A 100 -23.84 8.59 -35.33
C THR A 100 -23.34 7.59 -36.37
N LEU A 101 -22.16 7.01 -36.17
CA LEU A 101 -21.56 6.01 -37.04
C LEU A 101 -22.27 4.64 -36.88
N SER A 102 -22.93 4.17 -37.93
CA SER A 102 -23.64 2.89 -37.92
C SER A 102 -23.05 1.91 -38.95
N PRO A 103 -22.69 0.68 -38.56
CA PRO A 103 -22.13 -0.30 -39.47
C PRO A 103 -23.22 -0.87 -40.40
N VAL A 104 -23.08 -0.58 -41.70
CA VAL A 104 -24.04 -1.01 -42.73
C VAL A 104 -23.88 -2.49 -43.09
N THR A 105 -22.68 -3.06 -42.88
CA THR A 105 -22.30 -4.37 -43.43
C THR A 105 -21.89 -5.36 -42.35
N ASP A 106 -22.04 -6.66 -42.60
CA ASP A 106 -21.82 -7.69 -41.57
C ASP A 106 -20.37 -7.74 -41.06
N SER A 107 -19.37 -7.58 -41.92
CA SER A 107 -17.95 -7.49 -41.50
C SER A 107 -17.69 -6.29 -40.58
N THR A 108 -18.30 -5.13 -40.89
CA THR A 108 -18.19 -3.93 -40.04
C THR A 108 -18.95 -4.09 -38.73
N ARG A 109 -20.09 -4.80 -38.72
CA ARG A 109 -20.85 -5.10 -37.50
C ARG A 109 -20.06 -5.97 -36.55
N LEU A 110 -19.37 -7.00 -37.07
CA LEU A 110 -18.50 -7.86 -36.26
C LEU A 110 -17.37 -7.05 -35.61
N LEU A 111 -16.69 -6.19 -36.38
CA LEU A 111 -15.64 -5.31 -35.83
C LEU A 111 -16.17 -4.40 -34.72
N PHE A 112 -17.32 -3.76 -34.93
CA PHE A 112 -17.93 -2.88 -33.94
C PHE A 112 -18.32 -3.65 -32.68
N ALA A 113 -18.91 -4.84 -32.84
CA ALA A 113 -19.26 -5.71 -31.73
C ALA A 113 -18.02 -6.15 -30.93
N THR A 114 -16.93 -6.53 -31.60
CA THR A 114 -15.68 -6.89 -30.91
C THR A 114 -15.10 -5.72 -30.12
N TRP A 115 -15.13 -4.51 -30.69
CA TRP A 115 -14.70 -3.30 -29.99
C TRP A 115 -15.58 -2.99 -28.78
N TRP A 116 -16.91 -3.09 -28.92
CA TRP A 116 -17.83 -2.91 -27.81
C TRP A 116 -17.62 -3.91 -26.68
N ILE A 117 -17.41 -5.20 -27.02
CA ILE A 117 -17.09 -6.23 -26.01
C ILE A 117 -15.78 -5.87 -25.31
N PHE A 118 -14.74 -5.46 -26.04
CA PHE A 118 -13.48 -5.05 -25.46
C PHE A 118 -13.65 -3.88 -24.46
N ILE A 119 -14.38 -2.82 -24.84
CA ILE A 119 -14.67 -1.68 -23.95
C ILE A 119 -15.49 -2.09 -22.73
N MET A 120 -16.48 -2.97 -22.91
CA MET A 120 -17.29 -3.46 -21.79
C MET A 120 -16.44 -4.22 -20.78
N ILE A 121 -15.57 -5.12 -21.26
CA ILE A 121 -14.63 -5.87 -20.41
C ILE A 121 -13.65 -4.91 -19.72
N LEU A 122 -13.04 -3.99 -20.46
CA LEU A 122 -12.07 -3.03 -19.93
C LEU A 122 -12.69 -2.17 -18.82
N THR A 123 -13.87 -1.61 -19.04
CA THR A 123 -14.54 -0.75 -18.06
C THR A 123 -15.05 -1.54 -16.85
N ALA A 124 -15.44 -2.80 -17.03
CA ALA A 124 -15.79 -3.69 -15.93
C ALA A 124 -14.59 -3.96 -15.02
N PHE A 125 -13.44 -4.33 -15.59
CA PHE A 125 -12.20 -4.54 -14.82
C PHE A 125 -11.71 -3.27 -14.14
N TYR A 126 -11.76 -2.13 -14.83
CA TYR A 126 -11.41 -0.84 -14.23
C TYR A 126 -12.28 -0.54 -13.00
N THR A 127 -13.59 -0.72 -13.13
CA THR A 127 -14.54 -0.45 -12.03
C THR A 127 -14.34 -1.44 -10.87
N ALA A 128 -14.10 -2.72 -11.17
CA ALA A 128 -13.86 -3.75 -10.15
C ALA A 128 -12.57 -3.46 -9.37
N ASN A 129 -11.47 -3.18 -10.06
CA ASN A 129 -10.19 -2.87 -9.44
C ASN A 129 -10.22 -1.55 -8.67
N LEU A 130 -10.89 -0.53 -9.21
CA LEU A 130 -11.10 0.74 -8.51
C LEU A 130 -11.92 0.53 -7.23
N THR A 131 -13.00 -0.25 -7.30
CA THR A 131 -13.81 -0.56 -6.12
C THR A 131 -12.99 -1.31 -5.07
N ALA A 132 -12.20 -2.31 -5.48
CA ALA A 132 -11.31 -3.04 -4.58
C ALA A 132 -10.24 -2.12 -3.96
N PHE A 133 -9.70 -1.17 -4.73
CA PHE A 133 -8.74 -0.20 -4.24
C PHE A 133 -9.36 0.77 -3.22
N LEU A 134 -10.60 1.22 -3.46
CA LEU A 134 -11.30 2.15 -2.58
C LEU A 134 -11.80 1.49 -1.29
N THR A 135 -12.12 0.19 -1.31
CA THR A 135 -12.54 -0.54 -0.11
C THR A 135 -11.37 -1.00 0.75
N LEU A 136 -10.18 -1.20 0.16
CA LEU A 136 -8.98 -1.56 0.89
C LEU A 136 -8.18 -0.31 1.26
N SER A 137 -8.27 0.10 2.53
CA SER A 137 -7.35 1.09 3.09
C SER A 137 -5.94 0.51 3.13
N ARG A 138 -5.09 0.90 2.17
CA ARG A 138 -3.66 0.57 2.21
C ARG A 138 -2.96 1.55 3.14
N PHE A 139 -2.48 1.04 4.27
CA PHE A 139 -1.55 1.75 5.13
C PHE A 139 -0.14 1.33 4.74
N THR A 140 0.72 2.29 4.44
CA THR A 140 2.16 2.05 4.34
C THR A 140 2.74 2.26 5.74
N LEU A 141 3.36 1.20 6.29
CA LEU A 141 4.09 1.31 7.54
C LEU A 141 5.38 2.09 7.24
N PRO A 142 5.65 3.21 7.92
CA PRO A 142 6.86 3.99 7.67
C PRO A 142 8.12 3.27 8.14
N ILE A 143 7.98 2.26 9.01
CA ILE A 143 9.07 1.53 9.64
C ILE A 143 8.69 0.05 9.64
N GLU A 144 9.45 -0.74 8.89
CA GLU A 144 9.32 -2.20 8.89
C GLU A 144 10.53 -2.84 9.56
N ASN A 145 11.71 -2.24 9.39
CA ASN A 145 12.98 -2.77 9.91
C ASN A 145 13.66 -1.81 10.88
N VAL A 146 14.61 -2.34 11.66
CA VAL A 146 15.46 -1.58 12.57
C VAL A 146 16.27 -0.51 11.82
N ASP A 147 16.67 -0.80 10.58
CA ASP A 147 17.35 0.15 9.69
C ASP A 147 16.51 1.39 9.38
N ASP A 148 15.20 1.21 9.24
CA ASP A 148 14.28 2.30 8.91
C ASP A 148 14.15 3.29 10.07
N ILE A 149 14.35 2.83 11.32
CA ILE A 149 14.35 3.69 12.51
C ILE A 149 15.48 4.72 12.40
N ALA A 150 16.68 4.31 11.99
CA ALA A 150 17.80 5.25 11.82
C ALA A 150 17.68 6.13 10.58
N ARG A 151 17.04 5.63 9.51
CA ARG A 151 16.79 6.44 8.30
C ARG A 151 15.76 7.54 8.55
N THR A 152 14.70 7.23 9.28
CA THR A 152 13.58 8.16 9.53
C THR A 152 13.92 9.20 10.61
N ALA A 153 15.06 9.03 11.31
CA ALA A 153 15.52 9.90 12.40
C ALA A 153 14.45 10.16 13.48
N ARG A 154 13.53 9.20 13.67
CA ARG A 154 12.49 9.29 14.70
C ARG A 154 13.09 8.92 16.06
N GLN A 155 12.58 9.58 17.09
CA GLN A 155 12.94 9.25 18.46
C GLN A 155 12.29 7.93 18.86
N TRP A 156 13.05 7.12 19.59
CA TRP A 156 12.60 5.85 20.09
C TRP A 156 13.00 5.67 21.55
N PHE A 157 12.24 4.87 22.27
CA PHE A 157 12.53 4.57 23.65
C PHE A 157 12.29 3.11 24.00
N ALA A 158 13.06 2.64 24.99
CA ALA A 158 12.97 1.29 25.54
C ALA A 158 13.04 1.33 27.08
N ALA A 159 12.72 0.21 27.72
CA ALA A 159 12.81 0.09 29.17
C ALA A 159 14.25 0.21 29.67
N GLU A 160 14.46 1.12 30.64
CA GLU A 160 15.71 1.25 31.40
C GLU A 160 15.98 -0.02 32.22
N GLY A 161 17.23 -0.49 32.21
CA GLY A 161 17.67 -1.76 32.76
C GLY A 161 17.13 -2.98 32.02
N GLY A 162 16.53 -2.79 30.84
CA GLY A 162 15.89 -3.85 30.07
C GLY A 162 16.86 -4.66 29.21
N PRO A 163 16.41 -5.81 28.68
CA PRO A 163 17.22 -6.63 27.77
C PRO A 163 17.59 -5.92 26.47
N ILE A 164 16.71 -5.03 25.98
CA ILE A 164 16.97 -4.23 24.77
C ILE A 164 18.15 -3.27 25.01
N GLU A 165 18.20 -2.61 26.17
CA GLU A 165 19.30 -1.72 26.53
C GLU A 165 20.61 -2.50 26.55
N TYR A 166 20.63 -3.65 27.23
CA TYR A 166 21.79 -4.53 27.27
C TYR A 166 22.22 -4.98 25.86
N ALA A 167 21.27 -5.43 25.04
CA ALA A 167 21.54 -5.87 23.67
C ALA A 167 22.14 -4.74 22.83
N VAL A 168 21.53 -3.55 22.81
CA VAL A 168 22.00 -2.40 22.04
C VAL A 168 23.38 -1.91 22.51
N MET A 169 23.63 -1.91 23.82
CA MET A 169 24.92 -1.47 24.37
C MET A 169 26.06 -2.46 24.11
N ASN A 170 25.76 -3.77 24.13
CA ASN A 170 26.76 -4.83 23.99
C ASN A 170 26.86 -5.42 22.57
N THR A 171 26.05 -4.96 21.61
CA THR A 171 26.17 -5.36 20.21
C THR A 171 27.50 -4.89 19.61
N GLU A 172 28.12 -5.79 18.86
CA GLU A 172 29.29 -5.52 18.01
C GLU A 172 28.93 -4.54 16.89
N ASP A 173 29.90 -3.77 16.40
CA ASP A 173 29.64 -2.64 15.51
C ASP A 173 29.09 -3.04 14.12
N ASP A 174 29.11 -4.32 13.77
CA ASP A 174 28.56 -4.91 12.52
C ASP A 174 27.25 -5.70 12.73
N GLY A 175 26.71 -5.76 13.95
CA GLY A 175 25.47 -6.49 14.22
C GLY A 175 24.22 -5.72 13.79
N ASP A 176 23.09 -6.41 13.64
CA ASP A 176 21.79 -5.81 13.24
C ASP A 176 21.31 -4.67 14.17
N LEU A 177 21.73 -4.68 15.45
CA LEU A 177 21.40 -3.64 16.43
C LEU A 177 22.43 -2.49 16.48
N SER A 178 23.51 -2.56 15.69
CA SER A 178 24.53 -1.49 15.58
C SER A 178 23.90 -0.15 15.19
N VAL A 179 22.82 -0.21 14.41
CA VAL A 179 22.04 0.93 13.96
C VAL A 179 21.32 1.62 15.12
N LEU A 180 20.77 0.86 16.06
CA LEU A 180 20.19 1.40 17.29
C LEU A 180 21.27 2.00 18.19
N LYS A 181 22.42 1.34 18.32
CA LYS A 181 23.57 1.86 19.09
C LYS A 181 24.03 3.22 18.55
N ARG A 182 24.12 3.35 17.22
CA ARG A 182 24.39 4.63 16.55
C ARG A 182 23.27 5.65 16.79
N SER A 183 22.01 5.23 16.79
CA SER A 183 20.87 6.09 17.09
C SER A 183 20.91 6.64 18.53
N VAL A 184 21.31 5.84 19.52
CA VAL A 184 21.57 6.29 20.90
C VAL A 184 22.67 7.34 20.92
N SER A 185 23.79 7.12 20.22
CA SER A 185 24.90 8.10 20.16
C SER A 185 24.50 9.44 19.53
N ARG A 186 23.46 9.44 18.70
CA ARG A 186 22.88 10.63 18.05
C ARG A 186 21.77 11.30 18.89
N ASN A 187 21.54 10.84 20.13
CA ASN A 187 20.49 11.32 21.01
C ASN A 187 19.06 11.12 20.46
N LEU A 188 18.86 10.05 19.68
CA LEU A 188 17.55 9.63 19.15
C LEU A 188 16.95 8.45 19.92
N GLY A 189 17.79 7.67 20.62
CA GLY A 189 17.36 6.54 21.46
C GLY A 189 17.43 6.89 22.94
N HIS A 190 16.33 6.69 23.66
CA HIS A 190 16.22 7.00 25.10
C HIS A 190 15.80 5.78 25.90
N PHE A 191 16.51 5.48 26.99
CA PHE A 191 16.09 4.47 27.96
C PHE A 191 15.30 5.16 29.07
N ILE A 192 14.06 4.73 29.30
CA ILE A 192 13.17 5.33 30.29
C ILE A 192 12.54 4.25 31.17
N ASN A 193 12.14 4.65 32.37
CA ASN A 193 11.33 3.79 33.23
C ASN A 193 9.92 3.60 32.63
N THR A 194 9.67 2.41 32.06
CA THR A 194 8.39 2.05 31.44
C THR A 194 7.29 1.67 32.45
N ALA A 195 7.59 1.70 33.76
CA ALA A 195 6.56 1.53 34.79
C ALA A 195 5.64 2.77 34.89
N ASP A 196 6.13 3.94 34.49
CA ASP A 196 5.33 5.16 34.42
C ASP A 196 4.49 5.17 33.12
N GLU A 197 3.29 4.60 33.20
CA GLU A 197 2.35 4.54 32.08
C GLU A 197 1.94 5.93 31.56
N VAL A 198 2.00 6.99 32.39
CA VAL A 198 1.64 8.36 31.97
C VAL A 198 2.68 8.90 31.01
N LYS A 199 3.96 8.76 31.37
CA LYS A 199 5.09 9.19 30.55
C LYS A 199 5.17 8.42 29.23
N VAL A 200 4.94 7.11 29.26
CA VAL A 200 4.90 6.26 28.05
C VAL A 200 3.80 6.72 27.10
N LYS A 201 2.59 6.99 27.60
CA LYS A 201 1.48 7.48 26.77
C LYS A 201 1.77 8.84 26.15
N GLN A 202 2.44 9.72 26.87
CA GLN A 202 2.84 11.04 26.32
C GLN A 202 3.79 10.87 25.13
N TYR A 203 4.84 10.06 25.26
CA TYR A 203 5.80 9.86 24.17
C TYR A 203 5.18 9.17 22.94
N VAL A 204 4.30 8.18 23.16
CA VAL A 204 3.57 7.55 22.05
C VAL A 204 2.65 8.55 21.35
N ALA A 205 2.04 9.50 22.08
CA ALA A 205 1.23 10.55 21.50
C ALA A 205 2.05 11.55 20.66
N GLU A 206 3.29 11.80 21.07
CA GLU A 206 4.32 12.62 20.39
C GLU A 206 4.99 11.91 19.19
N ASP A 207 4.48 10.74 18.76
CA ASP A 207 5.00 9.93 17.63
C ASP A 207 6.38 9.28 17.89
N TRP A 208 6.74 9.08 19.15
CA TRP A 208 7.93 8.29 19.51
C TRP A 208 7.66 6.80 19.36
N LEU A 209 8.71 6.07 18.98
CA LEU A 209 8.67 4.62 18.80
C LEU A 209 8.96 3.93 20.13
N TYR A 210 8.08 3.03 20.54
CA TYR A 210 8.24 2.28 21.79
C TYR A 210 8.70 0.85 21.50
N LEU A 211 9.93 0.51 21.87
CA LEU A 211 10.53 -0.81 21.69
C LEU A 211 10.33 -1.63 22.96
N GLU A 212 9.59 -2.74 22.86
CA GLU A 212 9.32 -3.60 24.00
C GLU A 212 8.87 -5.02 23.56
N GLU A 213 8.83 -5.95 24.50
CA GLU A 213 8.29 -7.30 24.30
C GLU A 213 6.81 -7.28 23.84
N ASN A 214 6.47 -8.15 22.89
CA ASN A 214 5.12 -8.30 22.31
C ASN A 214 4.01 -8.38 23.38
N ARG A 215 4.22 -9.20 24.41
CA ARG A 215 3.21 -9.41 25.47
C ARG A 215 2.93 -8.12 26.22
N ARG A 216 3.96 -7.32 26.52
CA ARG A 216 3.83 -6.06 27.25
C ARG A 216 3.17 -5.00 26.39
N LEU A 217 3.50 -4.94 25.10
CA LEU A 217 2.83 -4.05 24.14
C LEU A 217 1.35 -4.39 23.96
N LYS A 218 1.00 -5.68 23.79
CA LYS A 218 -0.40 -6.13 23.68
C LYS A 218 -1.20 -5.78 24.94
N LEU A 219 -0.63 -5.99 26.12
CA LEU A 219 -1.28 -5.62 27.39
C LEU A 219 -1.43 -4.10 27.52
N PHE A 220 -0.43 -3.32 27.12
CA PHE A 220 -0.49 -1.87 27.12
C PHE A 220 -1.60 -1.35 26.18
N LEU A 221 -1.66 -1.85 24.94
CA LEU A 221 -2.71 -1.54 23.98
C LEU A 221 -4.10 -1.91 24.49
N LEU A 222 -4.25 -3.12 25.06
CA LEU A 222 -5.53 -3.58 25.60
C LEU A 222 -6.00 -2.72 26.77
N LYS A 223 -5.11 -2.39 27.71
CA LYS A 223 -5.43 -1.49 28.84
C LYS A 223 -5.85 -0.11 28.34
N ASP A 224 -5.13 0.45 27.37
CA ASP A 224 -5.46 1.75 26.81
C ASP A 224 -6.82 1.74 26.11
N TYR A 225 -7.08 0.70 25.30
CA TYR A 225 -8.36 0.48 24.65
C TYR A 225 -9.52 0.37 25.65
N MET A 226 -9.37 -0.43 26.72
CA MET A 226 -10.39 -0.55 27.77
C MET A 226 -10.63 0.79 28.47
N THR A 227 -9.56 1.53 28.79
CA THR A 227 -9.67 2.84 29.45
C THR A 227 -10.42 3.86 28.60
N LYS A 228 -10.14 3.90 27.29
CA LYS A 228 -10.84 4.76 26.33
C LYS A 228 -12.29 4.35 26.12
N THR A 229 -12.55 3.03 26.07
CA THR A 229 -13.92 2.49 26.02
C THR A 229 -14.75 2.93 27.23
N LEU A 230 -14.18 2.88 28.44
CA LEU A 230 -14.84 3.35 29.66
C LEU A 230 -15.11 4.87 29.65
N LYS A 231 -14.29 5.66 28.96
CA LYS A 231 -14.47 7.11 28.79
C LYS A 231 -15.47 7.47 27.69
N GLY A 232 -16.02 6.51 26.96
CA GLY A 232 -17.00 6.74 25.89
C GLY A 232 -16.42 7.37 24.63
N THR A 233 -15.10 7.29 24.39
CA THR A 233 -14.50 7.81 23.14
C THR A 233 -15.01 7.04 21.92
N GLU A 234 -15.10 7.70 20.77
CA GLU A 234 -15.46 7.04 19.51
C GLU A 234 -14.47 5.94 19.15
N GLU A 235 -14.96 4.86 18.55
CA GLU A 235 -14.17 3.66 18.24
C GLU A 235 -12.94 3.95 17.36
N LYS A 236 -13.08 4.90 16.44
CA LYS A 236 -11.99 5.34 15.55
C LYS A 236 -10.78 5.87 16.31
N ASP A 237 -10.99 6.47 17.49
CA ASP A 237 -9.95 7.09 18.32
C ASP A 237 -9.51 6.19 19.49
N ARG A 238 -10.09 4.98 19.62
CA ARG A 238 -9.74 4.04 20.70
C ARG A 238 -8.37 3.41 20.49
N CYS A 239 -7.96 3.16 19.25
CA CYS A 239 -6.64 2.60 18.94
C CYS A 239 -5.65 3.74 18.73
N THR A 240 -4.74 3.93 19.69
CA THR A 240 -3.52 4.76 19.51
C THR A 240 -2.52 4.08 18.59
#